data_AF-A0A8H5BVK1-F1
#
_entry.id   AF-A0A8H5BVK1-F1
#
_cell.length_a   1.000
_cell.length_b   1.000
_cell.length_c   1.000
_cell.angle_alpha   90.00
_cell.angle_beta   90.00
_cell.angle_gamma   90.00
#
_symmetry.space_group_name_H-M   'P 1'
#
loop_
_entity.id
_entity.type
_entity.pdbx_description
1 polymer ?
#
loop_
_entity_poly.entity_id
_entity_poly.type
_entity_poly.pdbx_seq_one_letter_code
_entity_poly.pdbx_strand_id
1 'polypeptide(L)'
;MQSILRWSIENSTPLDSAPSDRPPVERKDLDPGIIDLILGKPDAVQMKEDIAAAVDTTRTEDERIAALDHLEMLIEHIDNANDMDKLKLWEPLQSLLTAETSTPDIQTQAIWVIGTALQNNPSAQDVYLSKNPLPVLLSFLDPSSSTSASTRSKALYALSGLLKHNAPAVQVLDQPGVDGWTKLADSLQDPSIAVRRKAIFLLSTLLIPGEQPAAPTSTTSSGPGSATATTTAAAPAPLLIGAPATSSTAVTAAPATSLTSTPTPASTASGPGAANILTPDHKPAASSNDPIHPNSHAAHLHSPTRSETSPLAIAALQKHGLLDKVVSALVSPVPYGPDGDNVEPDADFEEKGVHLLYTYAVTCHGALSAPQKSTIKSWIQSQKKTGGEAALLERWDLSRQSYAELVGKLL
;
A
#
# COMPACT_ATOMS: atom_id res chain seq x y z
N MET A 1 27.66 34.87 -41.45
CA MET A 1 28.92 34.09 -41.55
C MET A 1 29.97 34.51 -40.52
N GLN A 2 30.24 35.80 -40.34
CA GLN A 2 31.24 36.27 -39.37
C GLN A 2 30.90 35.96 -37.89
N SER A 3 29.61 35.89 -37.54
CA SER A 3 29.14 35.52 -36.20
C SER A 3 29.46 34.07 -35.81
N ILE A 4 29.35 33.14 -36.77
CA ILE A 4 29.68 31.72 -36.56
C ILE A 4 31.20 31.52 -36.44
N LEU A 5 31.98 32.25 -37.25
CA LEU A 5 33.44 32.23 -37.15
C LEU A 5 33.92 32.78 -35.80
N ARG A 6 33.32 33.87 -35.33
CA ARG A 6 33.64 34.44 -34.02
C ARG A 6 33.27 33.49 -32.87
N TRP A 7 32.06 32.91 -32.92
CA TRP A 7 31.64 31.90 -31.94
C TRP A 7 32.55 30.67 -31.96
N SER A 8 32.92 30.19 -33.14
CA SER A 8 33.85 29.07 -33.29
C SER A 8 35.21 29.40 -32.71
N ILE A 9 35.77 30.58 -32.96
CA ILE A 9 37.06 30.99 -32.37
C ILE A 9 36.97 31.13 -30.84
N GLU A 10 35.86 31.66 -30.32
CA GLU A 10 35.64 31.82 -28.87
C GLU A 10 35.41 30.48 -28.15
N ASN A 11 34.96 29.43 -28.84
CA ASN A 11 34.64 28.12 -28.26
C ASN A 11 35.54 26.97 -28.76
N SER A 12 36.58 27.28 -29.55
CA SER A 12 37.57 26.29 -30.00
C SER A 12 38.85 26.41 -29.18
N THR A 13 39.44 25.27 -28.86
CA THR A 13 40.73 25.23 -28.16
C THR A 13 41.89 25.08 -29.17
N PRO A 14 43.08 25.67 -28.92
CA PRO A 14 44.26 25.40 -29.72
C PRO A 14 44.67 23.92 -29.62
N LEU A 15 45.07 23.29 -30.73
CA LEU A 15 45.38 21.86 -30.79
C LEU A 15 46.57 21.40 -29.90
N ASP A 16 47.37 22.33 -29.37
CA ASP A 16 48.62 22.03 -28.65
C ASP A 16 48.53 22.16 -27.11
N SER A 17 47.33 22.34 -26.54
CA SER A 17 47.17 22.52 -25.09
C SER A 17 47.03 21.19 -24.33
N ALA A 18 47.86 20.96 -23.31
CA ALA A 18 47.66 19.87 -22.35
C ALA A 18 46.37 20.08 -21.54
N PRO A 19 45.73 19.02 -20.98
CA PRO A 19 44.48 19.16 -20.21
C PRO A 19 44.57 20.15 -19.04
N SER A 20 45.79 20.38 -18.51
CA SER A 20 46.09 21.28 -17.40
C SER A 20 46.21 22.77 -17.82
N ASP A 21 46.32 23.08 -19.11
CA ASP A 21 46.44 24.46 -19.63
C ASP A 21 45.08 25.06 -20.02
N ARG A 22 43.97 24.35 -19.74
CA ARG A 22 42.63 24.88 -19.96
C ARG A 22 42.33 25.91 -18.87
N PRO A 23 42.02 27.18 -19.21
CA PRO A 23 41.37 28.07 -18.25
C PRO A 23 40.09 27.36 -17.75
N PRO A 24 39.77 27.39 -16.46
CA PRO A 24 38.49 26.91 -15.99
C PRO A 24 37.41 27.62 -16.81
N VAL A 25 36.64 26.87 -17.60
CA VAL A 25 35.47 27.42 -18.26
C VAL A 25 34.55 27.82 -17.12
N GLU A 26 34.39 29.14 -16.90
CA GLU A 26 33.33 29.65 -16.01
C GLU A 26 32.03 29.07 -16.55
N ARG A 27 31.48 28.09 -15.84
CA ARG A 27 30.14 27.60 -16.13
C ARG A 27 29.24 28.79 -15.88
N LYS A 28 28.69 29.37 -16.96
CA LYS A 28 27.60 30.33 -16.81
C LYS A 28 26.46 29.54 -16.17
N ASP A 29 26.11 29.92 -14.95
CA ASP A 29 24.95 29.36 -14.27
C ASP A 29 23.75 29.53 -15.21
N LEU A 30 23.07 28.41 -15.47
CA LEU A 30 21.88 28.40 -16.31
C LEU A 30 20.85 29.31 -15.65
N ASP A 31 20.22 30.18 -16.42
CA ASP A 31 19.17 31.07 -15.92
C ASP A 31 18.07 30.22 -15.26
N PRO A 32 17.81 30.39 -13.94
CA PRO A 32 16.78 29.64 -13.23
C PRO A 32 15.42 29.72 -13.92
N GLY A 33 15.09 30.84 -14.56
CA GLY A 33 13.83 30.99 -15.30
C GLY A 33 13.73 30.10 -16.54
N ILE A 34 14.85 29.79 -17.19
CA ILE A 34 14.90 28.85 -18.33
C ILE A 34 14.81 27.40 -17.82
N ILE A 35 15.42 27.11 -16.67
CA ILE A 35 15.31 25.79 -16.02
C ILE A 35 13.86 25.50 -15.65
N ASP A 36 13.19 26.44 -14.99
CA ASP A 36 11.78 26.28 -14.58
C ASP A 36 10.83 26.19 -15.79
N LEU A 37 11.13 26.90 -16.88
CA LEU A 37 10.34 26.81 -18.11
C LEU A 37 10.47 25.44 -18.80
N ILE A 38 11.63 24.79 -18.68
CA ILE A 38 11.91 23.49 -19.30
C ILE A 38 11.46 22.34 -18.39
N LEU A 39 11.70 22.43 -17.08
CA LEU A 39 11.45 21.35 -16.12
C LEU A 39 10.11 21.48 -15.39
N GLY A 40 9.44 22.63 -15.50
CA GLY A 40 8.25 22.94 -14.72
C GLY A 40 8.58 23.40 -13.31
N LYS A 41 7.54 23.67 -12.52
CA LYS A 41 7.70 24.01 -11.10
C LYS A 41 8.16 22.77 -10.32
N PRO A 42 9.10 22.90 -9.35
CA PRO A 42 9.46 21.78 -8.49
C PRO A 42 8.27 21.27 -7.67
N ASP A 43 8.12 19.95 -7.54
CA ASP A 43 7.02 19.32 -6.79
C ASP A 43 6.88 19.87 -5.37
N ALA A 44 7.99 20.09 -4.66
CA ALA A 44 7.97 20.67 -3.31
C ALA A 44 7.34 22.07 -3.24
N VAL A 45 7.40 22.85 -4.32
CA VAL A 45 6.72 24.15 -4.43
C VAL A 45 5.23 23.93 -4.70
N GLN A 46 4.89 23.04 -5.64
CA GLN A 46 3.51 22.71 -5.98
C GLN A 46 2.75 22.16 -4.75
N MET A 47 3.33 21.20 -4.02
CA MET A 47 2.74 20.64 -2.79
C MET A 47 2.43 21.71 -1.73
N LYS A 48 3.28 22.75 -1.62
CA LYS A 48 3.06 23.87 -0.70
C LYS A 48 1.94 24.79 -1.19
N GLU A 49 1.90 25.06 -2.50
CA GLU A 49 0.81 25.83 -3.11
C GLU A 49 -0.54 25.12 -2.92
N ASP A 50 -0.57 23.80 -3.11
CA ASP A 50 -1.77 22.98 -2.99
C ASP A 50 -2.29 22.93 -1.55
N ILE A 51 -1.43 22.68 -0.55
CA ILE A 51 -1.89 22.67 0.84
C ILE A 51 -2.36 24.06 1.28
N ALA A 52 -1.70 25.12 0.80
CA ALA A 52 -2.09 26.49 1.10
C ALA A 52 -3.46 26.82 0.49
N ALA A 53 -3.75 26.32 -0.72
CA ALA A 53 -5.06 26.43 -1.34
C ALA A 53 -6.11 25.61 -0.58
N ALA A 54 -5.79 24.39 -0.15
CA ALA A 54 -6.72 23.50 0.54
C ALA A 54 -7.20 24.04 1.91
N VAL A 55 -6.31 24.71 2.66
CA VAL A 55 -6.65 25.28 3.99
C VAL A 55 -7.27 26.68 3.90
N ASP A 56 -7.18 27.35 2.75
CA ASP A 56 -7.70 28.69 2.57
C ASP A 56 -9.23 28.68 2.41
N THR A 57 -9.93 29.12 3.45
CA THR A 57 -11.40 29.17 3.49
C THR A 57 -11.99 30.28 2.62
N THR A 58 -11.18 31.13 2.01
CA THR A 58 -11.66 32.14 1.04
C THR A 58 -11.83 31.56 -0.37
N ARG A 59 -11.22 30.41 -0.65
CA ARG A 59 -11.41 29.64 -1.89
C ARG A 59 -12.69 28.82 -1.86
N THR A 60 -13.20 28.52 -3.04
CA THR A 60 -14.36 27.64 -3.18
C THR A 60 -14.03 26.21 -2.75
N GLU A 61 -15.05 25.44 -2.36
CA GLU A 61 -14.88 24.03 -2.01
C GLU A 61 -14.22 23.22 -3.14
N ASP A 62 -14.67 23.42 -4.38
CA ASP A 62 -14.12 22.74 -5.56
C ASP A 62 -12.63 23.05 -5.77
N GLU A 63 -12.20 24.30 -5.59
CA GLU A 63 -10.77 24.67 -5.69
C GLU A 63 -9.93 24.03 -4.58
N ARG A 64 -10.48 23.95 -3.36
CA ARG A 64 -9.81 23.31 -2.22
C ARG A 64 -9.67 21.80 -2.44
N ILE A 65 -10.72 21.16 -2.96
CA ILE A 65 -10.71 19.72 -3.30
C ILE A 65 -9.75 19.45 -4.46
N ALA A 66 -9.78 20.27 -5.52
CA ALA A 66 -8.87 20.14 -6.66
C ALA A 66 -7.40 20.28 -6.25
N ALA A 67 -7.09 21.18 -5.31
CA ALA A 67 -5.75 21.31 -4.74
C ALA A 67 -5.34 20.04 -3.97
N LEU A 68 -6.24 19.46 -3.17
CA LEU A 68 -5.96 18.20 -2.46
C LEU A 68 -5.81 17.01 -3.43
N ASP A 69 -6.55 16.99 -4.53
CA ASP A 69 -6.42 15.99 -5.60
C ASP A 69 -5.05 16.08 -6.30
N HIS A 70 -4.64 17.30 -6.65
CA HIS A 70 -3.31 17.54 -7.22
C HIS A 70 -2.19 17.18 -6.24
N LEU A 71 -2.33 17.55 -4.96
CA LEU A 71 -1.40 17.18 -3.90
C LEU A 71 -1.27 15.65 -3.76
N GLU A 72 -2.39 14.92 -3.86
CA GLU A 72 -2.38 13.46 -3.78
C GLU A 72 -1.61 12.82 -4.93
N MET A 73 -1.83 13.29 -6.17
CA MET A 73 -1.07 12.82 -7.34
C MET A 73 0.45 13.02 -7.17
N LEU A 74 0.88 14.17 -6.62
CA LEU A 74 2.30 14.40 -6.35
C LEU A 74 2.85 13.46 -5.26
N ILE A 75 2.04 13.16 -4.25
CA ILE A 75 2.39 12.30 -3.11
C ILE A 75 2.46 10.81 -3.48
N GLU A 76 1.87 10.38 -4.60
CA GLU A 76 2.11 9.04 -5.15
C GLU A 76 3.61 8.74 -5.33
N HIS A 77 4.42 9.78 -5.55
CA HIS A 77 5.87 9.66 -5.54
C HIS A 77 6.40 9.59 -4.10
N ILE A 78 7.05 8.47 -3.76
CA ILE A 78 7.51 8.18 -2.39
C ILE A 78 8.44 9.25 -1.81
N ASP A 79 9.27 9.89 -2.65
CA ASP A 79 10.16 10.97 -2.18
C ASP A 79 9.35 12.22 -1.78
N ASN A 80 8.28 12.55 -2.51
CA ASN A 80 7.39 13.66 -2.17
C ASN A 80 6.64 13.37 -0.87
N ALA A 81 6.14 12.15 -0.69
CA ALA A 81 5.53 11.71 0.57
C ALA A 81 6.50 11.83 1.75
N ASN A 82 7.78 11.47 1.55
CA ASN A 82 8.82 11.61 2.58
C ASN A 82 9.18 13.07 2.89
N ASP A 83 9.08 13.96 1.90
CA ASP A 83 9.37 15.38 2.07
C ASP A 83 8.26 16.17 2.77
N MET A 84 7.06 15.59 2.93
CA MET A 84 5.94 16.24 3.63
C MET A 84 6.31 16.76 5.04
N ASP A 85 7.17 16.06 5.77
CA ASP A 85 7.62 16.52 7.10
C ASP A 85 8.57 17.72 7.04
N LYS A 86 9.48 17.71 6.07
CA LYS A 86 10.42 18.80 5.83
C LYS A 86 9.68 20.04 5.35
N LEU A 87 8.65 19.85 4.53
CA LEU A 87 7.79 20.89 3.99
C LEU A 87 6.68 21.34 4.96
N LYS A 88 6.53 20.69 6.12
CA LYS A 88 5.54 20.98 7.18
C LYS A 88 4.08 20.91 6.68
N LEU A 89 3.79 19.87 5.90
CA LEU A 89 2.47 19.66 5.26
C LEU A 89 1.53 18.79 6.10
N TRP A 90 2.04 17.99 7.03
CA TRP A 90 1.22 17.08 7.83
C TRP A 90 0.25 17.78 8.76
N GLU A 91 0.70 18.82 9.47
CA GLU A 91 -0.13 19.60 10.40
C GLU A 91 -1.30 20.29 9.71
N PRO A 92 -1.11 21.06 8.62
CA PRO A 92 -2.24 21.65 7.90
C PRO A 92 -3.16 20.57 7.31
N LEU A 93 -2.62 19.47 6.80
CA LEU A 93 -3.43 18.37 6.26
C LEU A 93 -4.30 17.69 7.35
N GLN A 94 -3.72 17.43 8.53
CA GLN A 94 -4.46 16.86 9.66
C GLN A 94 -5.49 17.85 10.23
N SER A 95 -5.22 19.16 10.16
CA SER A 95 -6.17 20.18 10.60
C SER A 95 -7.47 20.14 9.78
N LEU A 96 -7.38 19.82 8.49
CA LEU A 96 -8.56 19.68 7.61
C LEU A 96 -9.51 18.57 8.06
N LEU A 97 -9.04 17.58 8.82
CA LEU A 97 -9.87 16.48 9.33
C LEU A 97 -10.79 16.90 10.48
N THR A 98 -10.45 17.97 11.20
CA THR A 98 -11.15 18.36 12.44
C THR A 98 -11.68 19.79 12.41
N ALA A 99 -11.27 20.61 11.44
CA ALA A 99 -11.74 21.97 11.28
C ALA A 99 -13.24 22.02 10.96
N GLU A 100 -13.98 22.90 11.65
CA GLU A 100 -15.40 23.16 11.39
C GLU A 100 -15.66 23.72 9.99
N THR A 101 -14.64 24.34 9.38
CA THR A 101 -14.67 24.89 8.03
C THR A 101 -14.40 23.86 6.93
N SER A 102 -14.17 22.60 7.30
CA SER A 102 -14.01 21.50 6.36
C SER A 102 -15.32 20.76 6.18
N THR A 103 -15.75 20.63 4.93
CA THR A 103 -16.89 19.81 4.55
C THR A 103 -16.51 18.32 4.56
N PRO A 104 -17.50 17.40 4.55
CA PRO A 104 -17.23 15.96 4.43
C PRO A 104 -16.38 15.59 3.21
N ASP A 105 -16.53 16.30 2.09
CA ASP A 105 -15.77 16.02 0.86
C ASP A 105 -14.31 16.45 0.98
N ILE A 106 -14.04 17.61 1.60
CA ILE A 106 -12.69 18.06 1.93
C ILE A 106 -12.01 17.09 2.91
N GLN A 107 -12.71 16.66 3.97
CA GLN A 107 -12.20 15.66 4.90
C GLN A 107 -11.88 14.35 4.18
N THR A 108 -12.78 13.91 3.31
CA THR A 108 -12.63 12.70 2.52
C THR A 108 -11.39 12.77 1.61
N GLN A 109 -11.15 13.91 0.96
CA GLN A 109 -9.98 14.08 0.11
C GLN A 109 -8.68 14.23 0.93
N ALA A 110 -8.71 14.90 2.08
CA ALA A 110 -7.56 14.96 2.98
C ALA A 110 -7.16 13.57 3.51
N ILE A 111 -8.14 12.72 3.88
CA ILE A 111 -7.89 11.31 4.26
C ILE A 111 -7.26 10.53 3.10
N TRP A 112 -7.68 10.81 1.86
CA TRP A 112 -7.10 10.18 0.68
C TRP A 112 -5.62 10.52 0.52
N VAL A 113 -5.26 11.80 0.56
CA VAL A 113 -3.86 12.28 0.55
C VAL A 113 -3.03 11.60 1.64
N ILE A 114 -3.55 11.60 2.88
CA ILE A 114 -2.89 10.95 4.02
C ILE A 114 -2.69 9.46 3.75
N GLY A 115 -3.72 8.77 3.27
CA GLY A 115 -3.63 7.35 2.98
C GLY A 115 -2.56 7.04 1.94
N THR A 116 -2.51 7.78 0.84
CA THR A 116 -1.52 7.61 -0.22
C THR A 116 -0.09 7.79 0.29
N ALA A 117 0.16 8.82 1.11
CA ALA A 117 1.47 9.05 1.70
C ALA A 117 1.98 7.89 2.59
N LEU A 118 1.06 7.16 3.25
CA LEU A 118 1.39 6.13 4.23
C LEU A 118 1.61 4.73 3.62
N GLN A 119 1.12 4.50 2.41
CA GLN A 119 1.08 3.18 1.81
C GLN A 119 2.49 2.64 1.56
N ASN A 120 2.83 1.54 2.25
CA ASN A 120 4.14 0.89 2.18
C ASN A 120 5.32 1.85 2.43
N ASN A 121 5.11 2.91 3.23
CA ASN A 121 6.11 3.95 3.50
C ASN A 121 6.40 4.10 5.00
N PRO A 122 7.37 3.36 5.56
CA PRO A 122 7.68 3.43 6.99
C PRO A 122 8.11 4.81 7.51
N SER A 123 8.76 5.62 6.67
CA SER A 123 9.19 6.97 7.02
C SER A 123 7.99 7.89 7.24
N ALA A 124 7.05 7.94 6.28
CA ALA A 124 5.80 8.68 6.46
C ALA A 124 4.94 8.11 7.60
N GLN A 125 4.88 6.78 7.74
CA GLN A 125 4.16 6.12 8.84
C GLN A 125 4.66 6.57 10.21
N ASP A 126 5.98 6.62 10.45
CA ASP A 126 6.56 7.06 11.72
C ASP A 126 6.21 8.52 12.04
N VAL A 127 6.45 9.40 11.06
CA VAL A 127 6.19 10.82 11.23
C VAL A 127 4.72 11.05 11.53
N TYR A 128 3.82 10.43 10.77
CA TYR A 128 2.41 10.64 10.96
C TYR A 128 1.90 10.02 12.26
N LEU A 129 2.36 8.81 12.63
CA LEU A 129 2.03 8.19 13.91
C LEU A 129 2.41 9.07 15.11
N SER A 130 3.55 9.78 15.04
CA SER A 130 3.99 10.71 16.09
C SER A 130 3.01 11.86 16.36
N LYS A 131 2.09 12.14 15.43
CA LYS A 131 1.04 13.17 15.53
C LYS A 131 -0.27 12.64 16.12
N ASN A 132 -0.24 11.41 16.67
CA ASN A 132 -1.36 10.71 17.29
C ASN A 132 -2.65 10.70 16.41
N PRO A 133 -2.59 10.20 15.17
CA PRO A 133 -3.67 10.36 14.20
C PRO A 133 -4.82 9.37 14.39
N LEU A 134 -4.58 8.28 15.14
CA LEU A 134 -5.51 7.15 15.23
C LEU A 134 -6.90 7.53 15.78
N PRO A 135 -7.05 8.28 16.89
CA PRO A 135 -8.38 8.68 17.36
C PRO A 135 -9.19 9.44 16.30
N VAL A 136 -8.54 10.31 15.53
CA VAL A 136 -9.20 11.08 14.45
C VAL A 136 -9.58 10.16 13.30
N LEU A 137 -8.66 9.35 12.76
CA LEU A 137 -8.95 8.42 11.66
C LEU A 137 -10.03 7.40 12.01
N LEU A 138 -10.01 6.88 13.24
CA LEU A 138 -10.99 5.91 13.72
C LEU A 138 -12.38 6.53 13.94
N SER A 139 -12.47 7.84 14.21
CA SER A 139 -13.77 8.52 14.32
C SER A 139 -14.55 8.53 12.98
N PHE A 140 -13.85 8.51 11.84
CA PHE A 140 -14.47 8.42 10.53
C PHE A 140 -15.07 7.05 10.20
N LEU A 141 -14.87 6.01 11.02
CA LEU A 141 -15.43 4.68 10.77
C LEU A 141 -16.89 4.53 11.21
N ASP A 142 -17.40 5.44 12.05
CA ASP A 142 -18.77 5.34 12.54
C ASP A 142 -19.74 5.82 11.43
N PRO A 143 -20.75 5.04 11.02
CA PRO A 143 -21.73 5.47 10.03
C PRO A 143 -22.58 6.63 10.55
N SER A 144 -22.57 7.76 9.84
CA SER A 144 -23.36 8.95 10.18
C SER A 144 -23.67 9.79 8.94
N SER A 145 -24.47 10.86 9.11
CA SER A 145 -24.73 11.82 8.03
C SER A 145 -23.50 12.58 7.57
N SER A 146 -22.46 12.71 8.41
CA SER A 146 -21.20 13.40 8.08
C SER A 146 -20.11 12.44 7.57
N THR A 147 -20.30 11.13 7.67
CA THR A 147 -19.31 10.12 7.30
C THR A 147 -19.89 9.18 6.24
N SER A 148 -19.77 9.57 4.97
CA SER A 148 -20.24 8.77 3.84
C SER A 148 -19.51 7.42 3.74
N ALA A 149 -20.09 6.42 3.06
CA ALA A 149 -19.41 5.14 2.82
C ALA A 149 -18.05 5.30 2.10
N SER A 150 -17.92 6.33 1.26
CA SER A 150 -16.66 6.71 0.61
C SER A 150 -15.63 7.19 1.64
N THR A 151 -16.03 8.08 2.54
CA THR A 151 -15.20 8.58 3.65
C THR A 151 -14.72 7.44 4.54
N ARG A 152 -15.61 6.51 4.93
CA ARG A 152 -15.24 5.35 5.77
C ARG A 152 -14.30 4.41 5.04
N SER A 153 -14.51 4.21 3.74
CA SER A 153 -13.63 3.40 2.88
C SER A 153 -12.23 4.00 2.75
N LYS A 154 -12.13 5.34 2.62
CA LYS A 154 -10.85 6.07 2.58
C LYS A 154 -10.19 6.09 3.95
N ALA A 155 -10.94 6.17 5.05
CA ALA A 155 -10.41 6.03 6.41
C ALA A 155 -9.80 4.64 6.63
N LEU A 156 -10.47 3.56 6.22
CA LEU A 156 -9.90 2.21 6.26
C LEU A 156 -8.66 2.07 5.35
N TYR A 157 -8.62 2.77 4.22
CA TYR A 157 -7.43 2.81 3.36
C TYR A 157 -6.24 3.49 4.07
N ALA A 158 -6.45 4.66 4.67
CA ALA A 158 -5.41 5.34 5.45
C ALA A 158 -4.97 4.54 6.68
N LEU A 159 -5.90 3.91 7.39
CA LEU A 159 -5.59 2.99 8.50
C LEU A 159 -4.80 1.77 8.00
N SER A 160 -5.15 1.21 6.84
CA SER A 160 -4.39 0.14 6.21
C SER A 160 -2.95 0.58 5.92
N GLY A 161 -2.75 1.76 5.33
CA GLY A 161 -1.43 2.31 5.08
C GLY A 161 -0.64 2.55 6.36
N LEU A 162 -1.28 3.00 7.43
CA LEU A 162 -0.63 3.26 8.72
C LEU A 162 -0.24 1.98 9.47
N LEU A 163 -1.09 0.96 9.45
CA LEU A 163 -0.98 -0.20 10.34
C LEU A 163 -0.18 -1.37 9.73
N LYS A 164 -0.23 -1.55 8.41
CA LYS A 164 0.48 -2.65 7.74
C LYS A 164 1.97 -2.50 7.89
N HIS A 165 2.63 -3.59 8.26
CA HIS A 165 4.07 -3.64 8.52
C HIS A 165 4.56 -2.60 9.55
N ASN A 166 3.67 -2.18 10.46
CA ASN A 166 3.93 -1.16 11.46
C ASN A 166 3.38 -1.57 12.84
N ALA A 167 4.06 -2.51 13.47
CA ALA A 167 3.76 -3.00 14.81
C ALA A 167 3.61 -1.86 15.86
N PRO A 168 4.44 -0.79 15.87
CA PRO A 168 4.21 0.36 16.73
C PRO A 168 2.81 0.98 16.59
N ALA A 169 2.31 1.19 15.36
CA ALA A 169 0.97 1.72 15.15
C ALA A 169 -0.11 0.73 15.61
N VAL A 170 0.09 -0.58 15.39
CA VAL A 170 -0.83 -1.62 15.86
C VAL A 170 -0.91 -1.68 17.39
N GLN A 171 0.20 -1.45 18.09
CA GLN A 171 0.21 -1.35 19.56
C GLN A 171 -0.65 -0.18 20.07
N VAL A 172 -0.69 0.94 19.33
CA VAL A 172 -1.51 2.10 19.72
C VAL A 172 -3.00 1.80 19.65
N LEU A 173 -3.45 0.88 18.79
CA LEU A 173 -4.87 0.46 18.74
C LEU A 173 -5.38 -0.15 20.06
N ASP A 174 -4.49 -0.72 20.88
CA ASP A 174 -4.84 -1.33 22.18
C ASP A 174 -4.69 -0.35 23.35
N GLN A 175 -4.29 0.90 23.10
CA GLN A 175 -4.14 1.91 24.15
C GLN A 175 -5.49 2.38 24.69
N PRO A 176 -5.61 2.67 26.00
CA PRO A 176 -6.83 3.20 26.59
C PRO A 176 -7.30 4.47 25.88
N GLY A 177 -8.60 4.54 25.55
CA GLY A 177 -9.22 5.71 24.92
C GLY A 177 -9.11 5.77 23.38
N VAL A 178 -8.47 4.79 22.74
CA VAL A 178 -8.42 4.69 21.27
C VAL A 178 -9.56 3.81 20.72
N ASP A 179 -9.96 2.78 21.46
CA ASP A 179 -10.98 1.78 21.09
C ASP A 179 -10.80 1.21 19.67
N GLY A 180 -9.55 1.14 19.21
CA GLY A 180 -9.22 0.92 17.81
C GLY A 180 -9.66 -0.44 17.28
N TRP A 181 -9.40 -1.50 18.05
CA TRP A 181 -9.84 -2.85 17.69
C TRP A 181 -11.35 -2.99 17.64
N THR A 182 -12.07 -2.38 18.58
CA THR A 182 -13.54 -2.39 18.61
C THR A 182 -14.11 -1.71 17.37
N LYS A 183 -13.61 -0.51 17.01
CA LYS A 183 -14.06 0.24 15.83
C LYS A 183 -13.77 -0.50 14.51
N LEU A 184 -12.60 -1.13 14.40
CA LEU A 184 -12.30 -1.99 13.25
C LEU A 184 -13.24 -3.20 13.17
N ALA A 185 -13.61 -3.77 14.31
CA ALA A 185 -14.53 -4.89 14.37
C ALA A 185 -15.97 -4.49 14.04
N ASP A 186 -16.43 -3.32 14.48
CA ASP A 186 -17.76 -2.79 14.17
C ASP A 186 -17.90 -2.50 12.67
N SER A 187 -16.81 -2.13 12.00
CA SER A 187 -16.76 -1.96 10.54
C SER A 187 -17.06 -3.25 9.75
N LEU A 188 -16.99 -4.43 10.38
CA LEU A 188 -17.41 -5.71 9.76
C LEU A 188 -18.93 -5.79 9.56
N GLN A 189 -19.71 -4.95 10.24
CA GLN A 189 -21.17 -4.88 10.13
C GLN A 189 -21.63 -3.56 9.50
N ASP A 190 -20.73 -2.82 8.84
CA ASP A 190 -21.02 -1.53 8.23
C ASP A 190 -22.17 -1.61 7.21
N PRO A 191 -23.09 -0.62 7.09
CA PRO A 191 -24.17 -0.68 6.09
C PRO A 191 -23.70 -0.84 4.63
N SER A 192 -22.45 -0.46 4.33
CA SER A 192 -21.81 -0.62 3.03
C SER A 192 -20.94 -1.87 2.96
N ILE A 193 -21.23 -2.75 2.00
CA ILE A 193 -20.42 -3.95 1.76
C ILE A 193 -18.97 -3.62 1.37
N ALA A 194 -18.74 -2.50 0.68
CA ALA A 194 -17.40 -2.05 0.31
C ALA A 194 -16.53 -1.74 1.55
N VAL A 195 -17.14 -1.18 2.61
CA VAL A 195 -16.46 -0.90 3.88
C VAL A 195 -16.16 -2.22 4.61
N ARG A 196 -17.13 -3.14 4.68
CA ARG A 196 -16.93 -4.46 5.30
C ARG A 196 -15.78 -5.23 4.67
N ARG A 197 -15.72 -5.28 3.33
CA ARG A 197 -14.64 -5.93 2.56
C ARG A 197 -13.26 -5.35 2.90
N LYS A 198 -13.16 -4.02 3.03
CA LYS A 198 -11.92 -3.35 3.42
C LYS A 198 -11.54 -3.64 4.87
N ALA A 199 -12.51 -3.70 5.78
CA ALA A 199 -12.29 -4.00 7.19
C ALA A 199 -11.77 -5.43 7.38
N ILE A 200 -12.44 -6.43 6.79
CA ILE A 200 -12.00 -7.83 6.89
C ILE A 200 -10.64 -8.05 6.21
N PHE A 201 -10.39 -7.36 5.08
CA PHE A 201 -9.08 -7.39 4.42
C PHE A 201 -7.98 -6.83 5.33
N LEU A 202 -8.21 -5.67 5.96
CA LEU A 202 -7.25 -5.08 6.89
C LEU A 202 -6.95 -6.04 8.04
N LEU A 203 -7.97 -6.57 8.72
CA LEU A 203 -7.77 -7.54 9.82
C LEU A 203 -6.99 -8.78 9.36
N SER A 204 -7.30 -9.30 8.18
CA SER A 204 -6.57 -10.43 7.58
C SER A 204 -5.09 -10.08 7.35
N THR A 205 -4.81 -8.91 6.76
CA THR A 205 -3.42 -8.48 6.49
C THR A 205 -2.59 -8.29 7.76
N LEU A 206 -3.20 -7.85 8.87
CA LEU A 206 -2.48 -7.69 10.14
C LEU A 206 -2.10 -9.03 10.76
N LEU A 207 -2.81 -10.12 10.44
CA LEU A 207 -2.55 -11.48 10.92
C LEU A 207 -1.45 -12.21 10.16
N ILE A 208 -1.10 -11.78 8.95
CA ILE A 208 -0.08 -12.44 8.13
C ILE A 208 1.27 -12.34 8.87
N PRO A 209 1.92 -13.47 9.21
CA PRO A 209 3.24 -13.45 9.84
C PRO A 209 4.26 -12.75 8.93
N GLY A 210 5.14 -11.95 9.53
CA GLY A 210 6.26 -11.36 8.78
C GLY A 210 7.19 -12.45 8.23
N GLU A 211 7.76 -12.21 7.05
CA GLU A 211 8.82 -13.08 6.52
C GLU A 211 10.02 -13.04 7.49
N GLN A 212 10.24 -14.13 8.23
CA GLN A 212 11.51 -14.34 8.90
C GLN A 212 12.54 -14.74 7.84
N PRO A 213 13.68 -14.04 7.71
CA PRO A 213 14.78 -14.54 6.92
C PRO A 213 15.15 -15.93 7.45
N ALA A 214 15.12 -16.95 6.59
CA ALA A 214 15.52 -18.29 6.96
C ALA A 214 16.90 -18.23 7.63
N ALA A 215 16.99 -18.73 8.87
CA ALA A 215 18.25 -18.81 9.59
C ALA A 215 19.29 -19.50 8.70
N PRO A 216 20.53 -18.97 8.57
CA PRO A 216 21.55 -19.62 7.76
C PRO A 216 21.83 -20.99 8.37
N THR A 217 21.40 -22.04 7.66
CA THR A 217 21.76 -23.41 7.98
C THR A 217 23.28 -23.51 7.90
N SER A 218 23.93 -23.69 9.04
CA SER A 218 25.35 -23.96 9.15
C SER A 218 25.66 -25.23 8.35
N THR A 219 26.10 -25.06 7.12
CA THR A 219 26.55 -26.15 6.26
C THR A 219 27.95 -26.52 6.71
N THR A 220 28.05 -27.50 7.59
CA THR A 220 29.30 -28.20 7.86
C THR A 220 29.80 -28.84 6.57
N SER A 221 30.96 -28.40 6.12
CA SER A 221 31.69 -28.91 4.96
C SER A 221 32.12 -30.37 5.18
N SER A 222 31.63 -31.27 4.34
CA SER A 222 32.26 -32.58 4.11
C SER A 222 32.29 -32.86 2.60
N GLY A 223 33.48 -33.25 2.12
CA GLY A 223 33.91 -33.23 0.72
C GLY A 223 33.25 -34.23 -0.25
N PRO A 224 33.75 -34.31 -1.50
CA PRO A 224 32.98 -34.74 -2.65
C PRO A 224 32.98 -36.25 -2.83
N GLY A 225 31.81 -36.83 -3.11
CA GLY A 225 31.69 -38.25 -3.40
C GLY A 225 30.34 -38.65 -3.99
N SER A 226 30.33 -38.78 -5.32
CA SER A 226 29.43 -39.59 -6.16
C SER A 226 27.94 -39.23 -6.27
N ALA A 227 27.53 -39.11 -7.53
CA ALA A 227 26.19 -38.80 -7.99
C ALA A 227 25.17 -39.92 -7.75
N THR A 228 23.95 -39.52 -7.39
CA THR A 228 22.72 -40.19 -7.83
C THR A 228 21.59 -39.16 -7.92
N ALA A 229 20.93 -39.12 -9.08
CA ALA A 229 19.81 -38.24 -9.36
C ALA A 229 18.58 -38.64 -8.53
N THR A 230 17.90 -37.66 -7.93
CA THR A 230 16.50 -37.80 -7.52
C THR A 230 15.80 -36.45 -7.71
N THR A 231 14.85 -36.46 -8.62
CA THR A 231 13.87 -35.40 -8.88
C THR A 231 13.05 -35.10 -7.64
N THR A 232 13.03 -33.84 -7.19
CA THR A 232 12.04 -33.35 -6.23
C THR A 232 11.51 -32.00 -6.69
N ALA A 233 10.19 -31.90 -6.65
CA ALA A 233 9.36 -30.85 -7.24
C ALA A 233 9.63 -29.47 -6.64
N ALA A 234 9.69 -28.47 -7.52
CA ALA A 234 9.68 -27.06 -7.15
C ALA A 234 8.28 -26.66 -6.64
N ALA A 235 8.23 -26.04 -5.46
CA ALA A 235 7.05 -25.36 -4.96
C ALA A 235 6.75 -24.11 -5.80
N PRO A 236 5.48 -23.75 -6.07
CA PRO A 236 5.16 -22.55 -6.80
C PRO A 236 5.29 -21.32 -5.90
N ALA A 237 5.87 -20.26 -6.44
CA ALA A 237 5.92 -18.93 -5.84
C ALA A 237 4.50 -18.34 -5.70
N PRO A 238 4.20 -17.55 -4.65
CA PRO A 238 2.90 -16.90 -4.52
C PRO A 238 2.79 -15.75 -5.53
N LEU A 239 1.67 -15.77 -6.25
CA LEU A 239 1.27 -14.81 -7.27
C LEU A 239 1.02 -13.43 -6.65
N LEU A 240 1.68 -12.41 -7.20
CA LEU A 240 1.37 -11.00 -6.98
C LEU A 240 0.07 -10.67 -7.74
N ILE A 241 -1.06 -10.56 -7.04
CA ILE A 241 -2.32 -10.14 -7.63
C ILE A 241 -2.33 -8.61 -7.72
N GLY A 242 -2.47 -8.11 -8.95
CA GLY A 242 -2.55 -6.69 -9.29
C GLY A 242 -3.83 -6.01 -8.80
N ALA A 243 -3.75 -4.68 -8.69
CA ALA A 243 -4.82 -3.80 -8.26
C ALA A 243 -6.10 -3.95 -9.12
N PRO A 244 -7.30 -3.74 -8.55
CA PRO A 244 -8.53 -3.76 -9.33
C PRO A 244 -8.69 -2.46 -10.11
N ALA A 245 -8.85 -2.58 -11.43
CA ALA A 245 -9.31 -1.51 -12.30
C ALA A 245 -10.81 -1.29 -12.09
N THR A 246 -11.21 -0.08 -11.69
CA THR A 246 -12.63 0.32 -11.63
C THR A 246 -13.06 0.91 -12.97
N SER A 247 -14.07 0.28 -13.58
CA SER A 247 -14.77 0.73 -14.78
C SER A 247 -15.77 1.86 -14.47
N SER A 248 -15.68 2.98 -15.17
CA SER A 248 -16.75 3.98 -15.25
C SER A 248 -17.29 4.08 -16.68
N THR A 249 -18.60 3.95 -16.81
CA THR A 249 -19.44 4.38 -17.95
C THR A 249 -19.65 5.91 -17.84
N ALA A 250 -19.92 6.77 -18.84
CA ALA A 250 -20.52 6.64 -20.17
C ALA A 250 -20.33 7.92 -21.06
N VAL A 251 -20.67 7.79 -22.36
CA VAL A 251 -21.27 8.77 -23.32
C VAL A 251 -20.38 9.56 -24.35
N THR A 252 -20.51 9.12 -25.62
CA THR A 252 -20.43 9.75 -26.99
C THR A 252 -19.37 10.80 -27.40
N ALA A 253 -18.54 10.48 -28.42
CA ALA A 253 -18.66 10.91 -29.84
C ALA A 253 -17.42 10.49 -30.70
N ALA A 254 -17.64 10.27 -32.00
CA ALA A 254 -16.79 9.58 -33.00
C ALA A 254 -15.68 10.46 -33.66
N PRO A 255 -15.04 10.04 -34.79
CA PRO A 255 -14.18 8.87 -35.03
C PRO A 255 -12.78 9.27 -35.54
N ALA A 256 -11.74 8.43 -35.34
CA ALA A 256 -10.49 8.57 -36.10
C ALA A 256 -9.77 7.22 -36.30
N THR A 257 -9.90 6.72 -37.53
CA THR A 257 -8.95 5.96 -38.36
C THR A 257 -7.84 5.14 -37.68
N SER A 258 -7.99 3.82 -37.82
CA SER A 258 -6.99 2.76 -37.71
C SER A 258 -5.79 2.94 -38.64
N LEU A 259 -4.58 2.77 -38.11
CA LEU A 259 -3.40 2.37 -38.89
C LEU A 259 -2.67 1.21 -38.20
N THR A 260 -2.86 0.04 -38.79
CA THR A 260 -2.05 -1.16 -38.64
C THR A 260 -0.65 -0.93 -39.18
N SER A 261 0.39 -1.38 -38.49
CA SER A 261 1.69 -1.65 -39.11
C SER A 261 2.31 -2.93 -38.56
N THR A 262 2.61 -3.81 -39.50
CA THR A 262 3.30 -5.10 -39.39
C THR A 262 4.82 -4.94 -39.19
N PRO A 263 5.54 -5.98 -38.72
CA PRO A 263 6.94 -5.87 -38.30
C PRO A 263 7.94 -6.10 -39.45
N THR A 264 9.26 -5.99 -39.13
CA THR A 264 10.49 -6.59 -39.74
C THR A 264 11.51 -5.56 -40.30
N PRO A 265 12.85 -5.80 -40.33
CA PRO A 265 13.80 -6.39 -39.38
C PRO A 265 15.00 -5.46 -39.04
N ALA A 266 15.88 -5.98 -38.17
CA ALA A 266 17.13 -5.44 -37.65
C ALA A 266 18.14 -4.87 -38.68
N SER A 267 18.91 -3.88 -38.22
CA SER A 267 20.24 -3.55 -38.75
C SER A 267 21.15 -3.13 -37.60
N THR A 268 22.16 -3.96 -37.35
CA THR A 268 23.27 -3.80 -36.42
C THR A 268 24.23 -2.71 -36.88
N ALA A 269 24.56 -1.76 -36.00
CA ALA A 269 25.76 -0.93 -36.12
C ALA A 269 26.39 -0.76 -34.72
N SER A 270 27.56 -1.37 -34.55
CA SER A 270 28.36 -1.39 -33.32
C SER A 270 29.28 -0.16 -33.27
N GLY A 271 29.27 0.56 -32.13
CA GLY A 271 30.25 1.58 -31.77
C GLY A 271 30.62 1.43 -30.29
N PRO A 272 31.89 1.65 -29.88
CA PRO A 272 32.39 1.21 -28.58
C PRO A 272 32.04 2.23 -27.49
N GLY A 273 31.25 1.84 -26.51
CA GLY A 273 30.93 2.70 -25.35
C GLY A 273 29.62 2.45 -24.63
N ALA A 274 28.82 1.44 -25.01
CA ALA A 274 27.61 1.07 -24.28
C ALA A 274 27.94 0.06 -23.17
N ALA A 275 27.82 0.49 -21.91
CA ALA A 275 27.88 -0.39 -20.75
C ALA A 275 26.75 -1.43 -20.85
N ASN A 276 27.14 -2.70 -20.86
CA ASN A 276 26.24 -3.84 -20.99
C ASN A 276 25.57 -4.09 -19.61
N ILE A 277 24.24 -3.90 -19.49
CA ILE A 277 23.46 -3.98 -18.23
C ILE A 277 23.26 -5.43 -17.74
N LEU A 278 24.22 -6.33 -18.02
CA LEU A 278 24.16 -7.74 -17.62
C LEU A 278 25.54 -8.23 -17.15
N THR A 279 26.15 -7.51 -16.22
CA THR A 279 27.25 -8.07 -15.41
C THR A 279 26.77 -8.24 -13.96
N PRO A 280 26.96 -9.42 -13.34
CA PRO A 280 26.73 -9.58 -11.90
C PRO A 280 27.66 -8.64 -11.13
N ASP A 281 27.08 -7.81 -10.27
CA ASP A 281 27.84 -6.87 -9.46
C ASP A 281 28.64 -7.65 -8.39
N HIS A 282 29.98 -7.64 -8.51
CA HIS A 282 30.90 -8.24 -7.54
C HIS A 282 31.39 -7.22 -6.51
N LYS A 283 30.61 -6.17 -6.24
CA LYS A 283 30.95 -5.19 -5.20
C LYS A 283 30.82 -5.84 -3.81
N PRO A 284 31.85 -5.75 -2.94
CA PRO A 284 31.75 -6.26 -1.58
C PRO A 284 30.65 -5.52 -0.81
N ALA A 285 30.05 -6.21 0.17
CA ALA A 285 28.95 -5.70 0.99
C ALA A 285 29.24 -4.29 1.54
N ALA A 286 28.23 -3.42 1.45
CA ALA A 286 28.31 -2.04 1.91
C ALA A 286 28.73 -1.96 3.38
N SER A 287 29.71 -1.10 3.68
CA SER A 287 30.09 -0.76 5.05
C SER A 287 29.01 0.08 5.74
N SER A 288 28.92 0.02 7.07
CA SER A 288 27.90 0.61 7.94
C SER A 288 27.73 2.15 7.92
N ASN A 289 28.30 2.85 6.92
CA ASN A 289 28.36 4.31 6.84
C ASN A 289 27.83 4.89 5.51
N ASP A 290 27.24 4.09 4.62
CA ASP A 290 26.58 4.63 3.42
C ASP A 290 25.24 5.32 3.79
N PRO A 291 24.86 6.44 3.13
CA PRO A 291 23.58 7.09 3.37
C PRO A 291 22.43 6.11 3.07
N ILE A 292 21.77 5.64 4.12
CA ILE A 292 20.64 4.73 3.99
C ILE A 292 19.44 5.54 3.48
N HIS A 293 19.01 5.29 2.25
CA HIS A 293 17.80 5.91 1.72
C HIS A 293 16.58 5.48 2.54
N PRO A 294 15.69 6.40 2.95
CA PRO A 294 14.50 6.11 3.76
C PRO A 294 13.48 5.30 2.95
N ASN A 295 13.72 4.00 2.86
CA ASN A 295 12.85 3.02 2.22
C ASN A 295 12.48 1.91 3.22
N SER A 296 11.60 1.00 2.82
CA SER A 296 11.14 -0.10 3.67
C SER A 296 12.27 -1.01 4.17
N HIS A 297 13.33 -1.18 3.38
CA HIS A 297 14.52 -1.94 3.75
C HIS A 297 15.30 -1.25 4.88
N ALA A 298 15.49 0.07 4.81
CA ALA A 298 16.13 0.87 5.85
C ALA A 298 15.41 0.74 7.20
N ALA A 299 14.09 0.86 7.20
CA ALA A 299 13.29 0.73 8.42
C ALA A 299 13.37 -0.68 9.02
N HIS A 300 13.40 -1.71 8.18
CA HIS A 300 13.57 -3.11 8.63
C HIS A 300 14.96 -3.36 9.23
N LEU A 301 16.02 -2.75 8.67
CA LEU A 301 17.37 -2.82 9.24
C LEU A 301 17.46 -2.19 10.63
N HIS A 302 16.71 -1.09 10.87
CA HIS A 302 16.70 -0.42 12.17
C HIS A 302 15.86 -1.14 13.23
N SER A 303 14.73 -1.72 12.83
CA SER A 303 13.81 -2.43 13.72
C SER A 303 13.24 -3.67 13.02
N PRO A 304 13.92 -4.83 13.11
CA PRO A 304 13.51 -6.05 12.39
C PRO A 304 12.09 -6.53 12.75
N THR A 305 11.66 -6.31 13.99
CA THR A 305 10.32 -6.69 14.47
C THR A 305 9.23 -5.67 14.15
N ARG A 306 9.57 -4.54 13.51
CA ARG A 306 8.59 -3.50 13.15
C ARG A 306 7.49 -4.02 12.25
N SER A 307 7.81 -4.95 11.35
CA SER A 307 6.82 -5.54 10.44
C SER A 307 5.99 -6.66 11.08
N GLU A 308 6.30 -7.08 12.32
CA GLU A 308 5.62 -8.18 13.01
C GLU A 308 4.28 -7.73 13.64
N THR A 309 3.26 -7.53 12.81
CA THR A 309 1.91 -7.15 13.26
C THR A 309 1.11 -8.35 13.77
N SER A 310 1.42 -9.56 13.29
CA SER A 310 0.66 -10.78 13.55
C SER A 310 0.48 -11.12 15.04
N PRO A 311 1.54 -11.12 15.88
CA PRO A 311 1.37 -11.44 17.31
C PRO A 311 0.42 -10.48 18.03
N LEU A 312 0.47 -9.19 17.68
CA LEU A 312 -0.39 -8.15 18.25
C LEU A 312 -1.85 -8.35 17.81
N ALA A 313 -2.05 -8.65 16.52
CA ALA A 313 -3.38 -8.93 15.97
C ALA A 313 -4.00 -10.19 16.60
N ILE A 314 -3.23 -11.28 16.76
CA ILE A 314 -3.71 -12.51 17.43
C ILE A 314 -4.16 -12.22 18.86
N ALA A 315 -3.34 -11.49 19.63
CA ALA A 315 -3.68 -11.12 21.00
C ALA A 315 -4.96 -10.27 21.05
N ALA A 316 -5.10 -9.31 20.14
CA ALA A 316 -6.29 -8.47 20.04
C ALA A 316 -7.55 -9.26 19.66
N LEU A 317 -7.44 -10.21 18.72
CA LEU A 317 -8.55 -11.06 18.29
C LEU A 317 -9.17 -11.84 19.47
N GLN A 318 -8.32 -12.26 20.41
CA GLN A 318 -8.72 -12.99 21.62
C GLN A 318 -9.25 -12.06 22.72
N LYS A 319 -8.51 -10.97 23.01
CA LYS A 319 -8.81 -10.05 24.11
C LYS A 319 -10.13 -9.30 23.93
N HIS A 320 -10.44 -8.91 22.69
CA HIS A 320 -11.55 -7.99 22.38
C HIS A 320 -12.78 -8.68 21.79
N GLY A 321 -12.82 -10.02 21.77
CA GLY A 321 -13.95 -10.77 21.17
C GLY A 321 -14.12 -10.51 19.67
N LEU A 322 -13.07 -10.04 19.00
CA LEU A 322 -13.07 -9.71 17.57
C LEU A 322 -13.38 -10.93 16.71
N LEU A 323 -12.88 -12.09 17.12
CA LEU A 323 -13.15 -13.34 16.43
C LEU A 323 -14.65 -13.71 16.45
N ASP A 324 -15.37 -13.42 17.54
CA ASP A 324 -16.81 -13.65 17.61
C ASP A 324 -17.56 -12.73 16.64
N LYS A 325 -17.12 -11.47 16.48
CA LYS A 325 -17.67 -10.54 15.48
C LYS A 325 -17.40 -11.01 14.06
N VAL A 326 -16.19 -11.51 13.76
CA VAL A 326 -15.85 -12.10 12.44
C VAL A 326 -16.73 -13.32 12.14
N VAL A 327 -16.86 -14.25 13.10
CA VAL A 327 -17.70 -15.44 12.94
C VAL A 327 -19.16 -15.05 12.77
N SER A 328 -19.67 -14.09 13.56
CA SER A 328 -21.04 -13.60 13.43
C SER A 328 -21.29 -12.96 12.06
N ALA A 329 -20.34 -12.16 11.55
CA ALA A 329 -20.45 -11.50 10.25
C ALA A 329 -20.46 -12.50 9.08
N LEU A 330 -19.79 -13.65 9.21
CA LEU A 330 -19.80 -14.72 8.21
C LEU A 330 -21.04 -15.59 8.26
N VAL A 331 -21.48 -15.95 9.48
CA VAL A 331 -22.53 -16.95 9.68
C VAL A 331 -23.93 -16.34 9.58
N SER A 332 -24.06 -15.08 9.96
CA SER A 332 -25.31 -14.33 9.93
C SER A 332 -25.02 -12.90 9.45
N PRO A 333 -24.68 -12.71 8.16
CA PRO A 333 -24.39 -11.39 7.62
C PRO A 333 -25.61 -10.49 7.75
N VAL A 334 -25.42 -9.25 8.18
CA VAL A 334 -26.50 -8.27 8.22
C VAL A 334 -26.78 -7.74 6.81
N PRO A 335 -28.03 -7.36 6.47
CA PRO A 335 -28.31 -6.77 5.16
C PRO A 335 -27.46 -5.53 4.87
N TYR A 336 -27.26 -5.22 3.60
CA TYR A 336 -26.47 -4.06 3.14
C TYR A 336 -27.11 -3.35 1.95
N GLY A 337 -26.62 -2.15 1.66
CA GLY A 337 -27.18 -1.27 0.62
C GLY A 337 -27.95 -0.09 1.21
N PRO A 338 -28.42 0.85 0.37
CA PRO A 338 -29.06 2.10 0.82
C PRO A 338 -30.20 1.89 1.82
N ASP A 339 -30.98 0.81 1.62
CA ASP A 339 -32.16 0.47 2.44
C ASP A 339 -32.05 -0.92 3.09
N GLY A 340 -30.86 -1.54 3.08
CA GLY A 340 -30.70 -2.94 3.52
C GLY A 340 -31.39 -3.94 2.58
N ASP A 341 -31.49 -3.59 1.31
CA ASP A 341 -32.13 -4.32 0.21
C ASP A 341 -31.37 -5.59 -0.18
N ASN A 342 -30.07 -5.65 0.09
CA ASN A 342 -29.24 -6.81 -0.19
C ASN A 342 -29.15 -7.69 1.06
N VAL A 343 -29.93 -8.78 1.07
CA VAL A 343 -29.97 -9.77 2.15
C VAL A 343 -29.07 -10.98 1.89
N GLU A 344 -28.61 -11.15 0.67
CA GLU A 344 -27.75 -12.27 0.28
C GLU A 344 -26.32 -12.07 0.82
N PRO A 345 -25.63 -13.16 1.19
CA PRO A 345 -24.22 -13.09 1.56
C PRO A 345 -23.36 -12.59 0.40
N ASP A 346 -22.40 -11.74 0.74
CA ASP A 346 -21.44 -11.23 -0.22
C ASP A 346 -20.26 -12.21 -0.39
N ALA A 347 -20.05 -12.71 -1.62
CA ALA A 347 -19.05 -13.74 -1.90
C ALA A 347 -17.61 -13.28 -1.60
N ASP A 348 -17.25 -12.04 -1.94
CA ASP A 348 -15.90 -11.49 -1.70
C ASP A 348 -15.62 -11.28 -0.20
N PHE A 349 -16.63 -10.82 0.56
CA PHE A 349 -16.51 -10.75 2.01
C PHE A 349 -16.38 -12.15 2.64
N GLU A 350 -17.19 -13.12 2.18
CA GLU A 350 -17.17 -14.49 2.66
C GLU A 350 -15.80 -15.16 2.42
N GLU A 351 -15.27 -15.05 1.19
CA GLU A 351 -13.93 -15.50 0.81
C GLU A 351 -12.86 -14.93 1.76
N LYS A 352 -12.85 -13.61 1.98
CA LYS A 352 -11.85 -12.97 2.85
C LYS A 352 -11.98 -13.37 4.31
N GLY A 353 -13.21 -13.55 4.80
CA GLY A 353 -13.43 -14.00 6.17
C GLY A 353 -13.02 -15.47 6.37
N VAL A 354 -13.24 -16.35 5.39
CA VAL A 354 -12.73 -17.73 5.43
C VAL A 354 -11.21 -17.75 5.42
N HIS A 355 -10.57 -16.93 4.59
CA HIS A 355 -9.11 -16.78 4.59
C HIS A 355 -8.55 -16.24 5.90
N LEU A 356 -9.26 -15.30 6.54
CA LEU A 356 -8.91 -14.81 7.87
C LEU A 356 -8.97 -15.95 8.90
N LEU A 357 -10.06 -16.72 8.92
CA LEU A 357 -10.20 -17.87 9.82
C LEU A 357 -9.12 -18.93 9.59
N TYR A 358 -8.80 -19.22 8.34
CA TYR A 358 -7.69 -20.11 7.98
C TYR A 358 -6.36 -19.57 8.50
N THR A 359 -6.04 -18.30 8.22
CA THR A 359 -4.78 -17.67 8.66
C THR A 359 -4.67 -17.68 10.17
N TYR A 360 -5.74 -17.36 10.89
CA TYR A 360 -5.76 -17.40 12.35
C TYR A 360 -5.58 -18.82 12.90
N ALA A 361 -6.43 -19.78 12.49
CA ALA A 361 -6.48 -21.10 13.12
C ALA A 361 -5.39 -22.07 12.63
N VAL A 362 -5.05 -22.00 11.34
CA VAL A 362 -4.09 -22.88 10.68
C VAL A 362 -2.71 -22.27 10.73
N THR A 363 -2.49 -21.11 10.09
CA THR A 363 -1.16 -20.49 9.95
C THR A 363 -0.62 -19.97 11.28
N CYS A 364 -1.43 -19.25 12.05
CA CYS A 364 -1.02 -18.64 13.31
C CYS A 364 -1.23 -19.55 14.54
N HIS A 365 -1.85 -20.72 14.35
CA HIS A 365 -2.21 -21.64 15.42
C HIS A 365 -3.04 -21.01 16.56
N GLY A 366 -3.86 -20.00 16.22
CA GLY A 366 -4.77 -19.33 17.15
C GLY A 366 -5.82 -20.29 17.71
N ALA A 367 -6.14 -20.12 19.00
CA ALA A 367 -7.14 -20.95 19.67
C ALA A 367 -8.56 -20.53 19.28
N LEU A 368 -9.40 -21.51 18.95
CA LEU A 368 -10.84 -21.35 18.75
C LEU A 368 -11.58 -21.95 19.96
N SER A 369 -12.54 -21.20 20.51
CA SER A 369 -13.41 -21.69 21.58
C SER A 369 -14.35 -22.80 21.06
N ALA A 370 -14.82 -23.67 21.95
CA ALA A 370 -15.75 -24.74 21.57
C ALA A 370 -17.04 -24.22 20.89
N PRO A 371 -17.67 -23.11 21.37
CA PRO A 371 -18.78 -22.48 20.66
C PRO A 371 -18.39 -22.01 19.25
N GLN A 372 -17.26 -21.32 19.09
CA GLN A 372 -16.79 -20.85 17.78
C GLN A 372 -16.60 -22.02 16.81
N LYS A 373 -15.92 -23.08 17.24
CA LYS A 373 -15.71 -24.28 16.43
C LYS A 373 -17.02 -24.88 15.95
N SER A 374 -17.98 -25.06 16.87
CA SER A 374 -19.29 -25.65 16.55
C SER A 374 -20.08 -24.79 15.57
N THR A 375 -20.11 -23.47 15.78
CA THR A 375 -20.80 -22.51 14.90
C THR A 375 -20.20 -22.52 13.49
N ILE A 376 -18.87 -22.38 13.37
CA ILE A 376 -18.18 -22.38 12.07
C ILE A 376 -18.40 -23.72 11.37
N LYS A 377 -18.25 -24.84 12.08
CA LYS A 377 -18.44 -26.18 11.52
C LYS A 377 -19.85 -26.38 10.97
N SER A 378 -20.87 -25.99 11.74
CA SER A 378 -22.27 -26.08 11.31
C SER A 378 -22.53 -25.23 10.07
N TRP A 379 -21.99 -24.00 10.03
CA TRP A 379 -22.11 -23.12 8.88
C TRP A 379 -21.44 -23.70 7.62
N ILE A 380 -20.19 -24.16 7.71
CA ILE A 380 -19.50 -24.82 6.57
C ILE A 380 -20.30 -26.02 6.06
N GLN A 381 -20.85 -26.84 6.95
CA GLN A 381 -21.69 -27.99 6.57
C GLN A 381 -22.99 -27.56 5.87
N SER A 382 -23.61 -26.46 6.30
CA SER A 382 -24.77 -25.87 5.63
C SER A 382 -24.41 -25.41 4.22
N GLN A 383 -23.33 -24.65 4.06
CA GLN A 383 -22.86 -24.17 2.76
C GLN A 383 -22.54 -25.32 1.80
N LYS A 384 -21.88 -26.38 2.30
CA LYS A 384 -21.58 -27.59 1.53
C LYS A 384 -22.84 -28.33 1.05
N LYS A 385 -23.95 -28.31 1.82
CA LYS A 385 -25.21 -28.95 1.40
C LYS A 385 -25.89 -28.22 0.25
N THR A 386 -25.73 -26.89 0.18
CA THR A 386 -26.38 -26.07 -0.84
C THR A 386 -25.73 -26.22 -2.22
N GLY A 387 -24.39 -26.24 -2.29
CA GLY A 387 -23.65 -26.24 -3.57
C GLY A 387 -22.68 -27.41 -3.80
N GLY A 388 -22.50 -28.29 -2.82
CA GLY A 388 -21.45 -29.30 -2.84
C GLY A 388 -20.07 -28.72 -2.47
N GLU A 389 -19.08 -29.61 -2.29
CA GLU A 389 -17.73 -29.20 -1.88
C GLU A 389 -16.97 -28.46 -2.98
N ALA A 390 -17.07 -28.92 -4.24
CA ALA A 390 -16.33 -28.32 -5.35
C ALA A 390 -16.70 -26.85 -5.57
N ALA A 391 -18.00 -26.52 -5.60
CA ALA A 391 -18.46 -25.15 -5.76
C ALA A 391 -18.10 -24.26 -4.55
N LEU A 392 -18.07 -24.84 -3.35
CA LEU A 392 -17.67 -24.13 -2.13
C LEU A 392 -16.17 -23.79 -2.13
N LEU A 393 -15.32 -24.70 -2.60
CA LEU A 393 -13.89 -24.43 -2.74
C LEU A 393 -13.60 -23.37 -3.80
N GLU A 394 -14.32 -23.39 -4.92
CA GLU A 394 -14.23 -22.36 -5.96
C GLU A 394 -14.68 -21.00 -5.43
N ARG A 395 -15.81 -20.94 -4.72
CA ARG A 395 -16.34 -19.69 -4.13
C ARG A 395 -15.42 -19.08 -3.08
N TRP A 396 -14.69 -19.90 -2.34
CA TRP A 396 -13.76 -19.43 -1.29
C TRP A 396 -12.32 -19.32 -1.76
N ASP A 397 -12.05 -19.56 -3.05
CA ASP A 397 -10.69 -19.68 -3.61
C ASP A 397 -9.76 -20.52 -2.73
N LEU A 398 -10.28 -21.64 -2.21
CA LEU A 398 -9.58 -22.46 -1.21
C LEU A 398 -9.18 -23.80 -1.79
N SER A 399 -7.92 -24.20 -1.59
CA SER A 399 -7.46 -25.53 -1.98
C SER A 399 -8.13 -26.62 -1.13
N ARG A 400 -8.26 -27.85 -1.67
CA ARG A 400 -8.74 -29.01 -0.89
C ARG A 400 -7.90 -29.27 0.36
N GLN A 401 -6.59 -29.04 0.27
CA GLN A 401 -5.69 -29.22 1.41
C GLN A 401 -5.98 -28.18 2.49
N SER A 402 -6.03 -26.89 2.13
CA SER A 402 -6.30 -25.80 3.05
C SER A 402 -7.68 -25.94 3.71
N TYR A 403 -8.68 -26.40 2.95
CA TYR A 403 -10.00 -26.74 3.50
C TYR A 403 -9.93 -27.87 4.53
N ALA A 404 -9.22 -28.96 4.24
CA ALA A 404 -9.06 -30.08 5.17
C ALA A 404 -8.34 -29.66 6.45
N GLU A 405 -7.31 -28.82 6.35
CA GLU A 405 -6.58 -28.27 7.50
C GLU A 405 -7.49 -27.37 8.36
N LEU A 406 -8.27 -26.48 7.74
CA LEU A 406 -9.25 -25.64 8.43
C LEU A 406 -10.29 -26.48 9.16
N VAL A 407 -10.93 -27.44 8.47
CA VAL A 407 -11.92 -28.34 9.06
C VAL A 407 -11.31 -29.15 10.20
N GLY A 408 -10.05 -29.58 10.07
CA GLY A 408 -9.30 -30.26 11.13
C GLY A 408 -9.17 -29.43 12.41
N LYS A 409 -9.02 -28.10 12.31
CA LYS A 409 -8.99 -27.20 13.47
C LYS A 409 -10.35 -27.03 14.16
N LEU A 410 -11.44 -27.38 13.48
CA LEU A 410 -12.82 -27.29 13.99
C LEU A 410 -13.30 -28.58 14.68
N LEU A 411 -12.49 -29.64 14.67
CA LEU A 411 -12.77 -30.90 15.36
C LEU A 411 -12.50 -30.83 16.87
#